data_AF-A0A9Q3GC57-F1
#
_entry.id   AF-A0A9Q3GC57-F1
#
_cell.length_a   1.000
_cell.length_b   1.000
_cell.length_c   1.000
_cell.angle_alpha   90.00
_cell.angle_beta   90.00
_cell.angle_gamma   90.00
#
_symmetry.space_group_name_H-M   'P 1'
#
loop_
_entity.id
_entity.type
_entity.pdbx_description
1 polymer ?
#
loop_
_entity_poly.entity_id
_entity_poly.type
_entity_poly.pdbx_seq_one_letter_code
_entity_poly.pdbx_strand_id
1 'polypeptide(L)'
;MDWVTVLPPGGDRSLHACLLLVDRYSETPIFLSCHEDDTAMDTSLITWNRVISHTGLFQNIISDRCPKLTSALCTNIHNLVGTKLSSSTAYFPQTAGLAKRILQNLECMDRIFCAYGL
;
A
#
# COMPACT_ATOMS: atom_id res chain seq x y z
N MET A 1 -2.26 4.12 -3.64
CA MET A 1 -2.02 2.87 -2.89
C MET A 1 -1.44 1.87 -3.85
N ASP A 2 -0.25 1.37 -3.55
CA ASP A 2 0.55 0.51 -4.43
C ASP A 2 1.31 -0.54 -3.61
N TRP A 3 1.75 -1.63 -4.24
CA TRP A 3 2.38 -2.78 -3.59
C TRP A 3 3.77 -3.04 -4.14
N VAL A 4 4.69 -3.39 -3.24
CA VAL A 4 5.90 -4.15 -3.59
C VAL A 4 5.79 -5.54 -3.01
N THR A 5 6.01 -6.51 -3.87
CA THR A 5 6.11 -7.93 -3.54
C THR A 5 7.57 -8.37 -3.70
N VAL A 6 7.94 -9.50 -3.11
CA VAL A 6 9.28 -10.10 -3.24
C VAL A 6 10.38 -9.25 -2.58
N LEU A 7 10.11 -8.75 -1.38
CA LEU A 7 11.15 -8.18 -0.52
C LEU A 7 11.93 -9.29 0.21
N PRO A 8 13.22 -9.04 0.52
CA PRO A 8 13.98 -9.88 1.44
C PRO A 8 13.22 -10.06 2.76
N PRO A 9 13.22 -11.27 3.36
CA PRO A 9 12.58 -11.52 4.65
C PRO A 9 13.09 -10.53 5.70
N GLY A 10 12.19 -9.69 6.22
CA GLY A 10 12.51 -8.72 7.26
C GLY A 10 11.92 -9.09 8.63
N GLY A 11 12.75 -9.00 9.67
CA GLY A 11 12.35 -9.12 11.09
C GLY A 11 11.90 -10.51 11.54
N ASP A 12 11.46 -10.61 12.80
CA ASP A 12 11.07 -11.87 13.45
C ASP A 12 9.89 -12.60 12.76
N ARG A 13 9.10 -11.86 11.98
CA ARG A 13 7.91 -12.36 11.27
C ARG A 13 8.17 -12.67 9.80
N SER A 14 9.41 -12.53 9.31
CA SER A 14 9.78 -12.77 7.91
C SER A 14 8.78 -12.16 6.92
N LEU A 15 8.56 -10.85 7.03
CA LEU A 15 7.65 -10.13 6.13
C LEU A 15 8.35 -9.92 4.79
N HIS A 16 7.61 -10.14 3.69
CA HIS A 16 8.15 -10.20 2.33
C HIS A 16 7.42 -9.29 1.33
N ALA A 17 6.45 -8.52 1.79
CA ALA A 17 5.73 -7.54 0.99
C ALA A 17 5.60 -6.22 1.75
N CYS A 18 5.45 -5.14 0.99
CA CYS A 18 5.21 -3.82 1.52
C CYS A 18 4.08 -3.14 0.75
N LEU A 19 3.11 -2.64 1.50
CA LEU A 19 2.02 -1.84 1.00
C LEU A 19 2.34 -0.36 1.24
N LEU A 20 2.36 0.43 0.16
CA LEU A 20 2.57 1.87 0.19
C LEU A 20 1.24 2.61 0.06
N LEU A 21 0.90 3.38 1.10
CA LEU A 21 -0.09 4.46 0.99
C LEU A 21 0.64 5.79 0.95
N VAL A 22 0.15 6.70 0.10
CA VAL A 22 0.65 8.06 0.09
C VAL A 22 -0.55 8.99 0.20
N ASP A 23 -0.52 9.86 1.19
CA ASP A 23 -1.46 10.98 1.22
C ASP A 23 -1.04 12.00 0.18
N ARG A 24 -1.97 12.36 -0.70
CA ARG A 24 -1.71 13.30 -1.80
C ARG A 24 -1.60 14.75 -1.32
N TYR A 25 -2.16 15.07 -0.16
CA TYR A 25 -2.12 16.44 0.37
C TYR A 25 -0.80 16.71 1.09
N SER A 26 -0.41 15.82 1.99
CA SER A 26 0.86 15.94 2.73
C SER A 26 2.07 15.36 2.00
N GLU A 27 1.86 14.70 0.86
CA GLU A 27 2.87 13.92 0.12
C GLU A 27 3.63 12.90 0.99
N THR A 28 3.05 12.52 2.13
CA THR A 28 3.71 11.67 3.12
C THR A 28 3.48 10.20 2.80
N PRO A 29 4.54 9.41 2.59
CA PRO A 29 4.43 7.97 2.39
C PRO A 29 4.27 7.24 3.73
N ILE A 30 3.37 6.26 3.75
CA ILE A 30 3.14 5.33 4.84
C ILE A 30 3.40 3.93 4.30
N PHE A 31 4.43 3.29 4.84
CA PHE A 31 4.82 1.92 4.49
C PHE A 31 4.23 0.93 5.50
N LEU A 32 3.59 -0.11 4.99
CA LEU A 32 2.95 -1.17 5.76
C LEU A 32 3.54 -2.52 5.36
N SER A 33 4.35 -3.10 6.24
CA SER A 33 4.90 -4.44 6.03
C SER A 33 3.81 -5.51 6.14
N CYS A 34 3.77 -6.43 5.19
CA CYS A 34 2.76 -7.47 5.04
C CYS A 34 3.36 -8.73 4.40
N HIS A 35 2.57 -9.80 4.33
CA HIS A 35 2.89 -10.96 3.52
C HIS A 35 2.20 -10.87 2.15
N GLU A 36 2.84 -11.45 1.14
CA GLU A 36 2.23 -11.58 -0.19
C GLU A 36 0.95 -12.41 -0.15
N ASP A 37 0.88 -13.39 0.76
CA ASP A 37 -0.26 -14.28 0.94
C ASP A 37 -1.39 -13.70 1.81
N ASP A 38 -1.21 -12.50 2.37
CA ASP A 38 -2.21 -11.88 3.25
C ASP A 38 -3.55 -11.74 2.53
N THR A 39 -4.65 -12.10 3.20
CA THR A 39 -5.98 -11.98 2.59
C THR A 39 -6.36 -10.51 2.42
N ALA A 40 -7.40 -10.26 1.61
CA ALA A 40 -8.01 -8.95 1.48
C ALA A 40 -8.42 -8.37 2.84
N MET A 41 -8.90 -9.23 3.74
CA MET A 41 -9.35 -8.86 5.08
C MET A 41 -8.17 -8.44 5.95
N ASP A 42 -7.10 -9.23 6.00
CA ASP A 42 -5.90 -8.92 6.79
C ASP A 42 -5.28 -7.59 6.34
N THR A 43 -5.16 -7.42 5.02
CA THR A 43 -4.70 -6.18 4.40
C THR A 43 -5.55 -4.98 4.81
N SER A 44 -6.88 -5.13 4.74
CA SER A 44 -7.81 -4.05 5.09
C SER A 44 -7.68 -3.67 6.56
N LEU A 45 -7.49 -4.65 7.45
CA LEU A 45 -7.33 -4.45 8.89
C LEU A 45 -6.01 -3.74 9.22
N ILE A 46 -4.91 -4.16 8.60
CA ILE A 46 -3.58 -3.53 8.78
C ILE A 46 -3.63 -2.07 8.31
N THR A 47 -4.23 -1.84 7.14
CA THR A 47 -4.39 -0.49 6.57
C THR A 47 -5.26 0.37 7.47
N TRP A 48 -6.38 -0.17 7.96
CA TRP A 48 -7.30 0.55 8.84
C TRP A 48 -6.62 0.97 10.14
N ASN A 49 -6.03 0.01 10.86
CA ASN A 49 -5.42 0.25 12.17
C ASN A 49 -4.27 1.24 12.11
N ARG A 50 -3.43 1.15 11.07
CA ARG A 50 -2.20 1.94 10.99
C ARG A 50 -2.38 3.28 10.29
N VAL A 51 -3.33 3.37 9.36
CA VAL A 51 -3.47 4.59 8.57
C VAL A 51 -4.50 5.54 9.16
N ILE A 52 -5.61 5.05 9.71
CA ILE A 52 -6.59 5.93 10.36
C ILE A 52 -6.01 6.58 11.62
N SER A 53 -5.16 5.86 12.33
CA SER A 53 -4.44 6.43 13.48
C SER A 53 -3.46 7.53 13.08
N HIS A 54 -2.91 7.51 11.86
CA HIS A 54 -1.92 8.48 11.38
C HIS A 54 -2.51 9.68 10.64
N THR A 55 -3.41 9.45 9.69
CA THR A 55 -3.93 10.48 8.77
C THR A 55 -5.42 10.74 8.92
N GLY A 56 -6.12 9.93 9.73
CA GLY A 56 -7.58 9.91 9.78
C GLY A 56 -8.21 9.21 8.57
N LEU A 57 -9.47 9.52 8.28
CA LEU A 57 -10.24 8.90 7.21
C LEU A 57 -9.95 9.55 5.85
N PHE A 58 -9.51 8.75 4.88
CA PHE A 58 -9.39 9.22 3.50
C PHE A 58 -10.75 9.30 2.81
N GLN A 59 -11.05 10.43 2.18
CA GLN A 59 -12.28 10.56 1.40
C GLN A 59 -12.24 9.79 0.08
N ASN A 60 -11.07 9.69 -0.55
CA ASN A 60 -10.88 9.02 -1.83
C ASN A 60 -9.54 8.29 -1.87
N ILE A 61 -9.59 6.98 -2.10
CA ILE A 61 -8.42 6.11 -2.20
C ILE A 61 -8.29 5.71 -3.66
N ILE A 62 -7.13 6.01 -4.25
CA ILE A 62 -6.79 5.55 -5.59
C ILE A 62 -5.79 4.41 -5.44
N SER A 63 -6.17 3.23 -5.91
CA SER A 63 -5.33 2.03 -5.89
C SER A 63 -5.22 1.41 -7.27
N ASP A 64 -4.15 0.67 -7.50
CA ASP A 64 -4.10 -0.21 -8.67
C ASP A 64 -5.09 -1.38 -8.55
N ARG A 65 -5.38 -2.03 -9.68
CA ARG A 65 -6.33 -3.15 -9.76
C ARG A 65 -5.71 -4.39 -9.12
N CYS A 66 -5.81 -4.50 -7.80
CA CYS A 66 -5.47 -5.71 -7.07
C CYS A 66 -6.75 -6.47 -6.69
N PRO A 67 -6.84 -7.80 -6.90
CA PRO A 67 -7.98 -8.61 -6.49
C PRO A 67 -8.35 -8.44 -5.02
N LYS A 68 -7.36 -8.18 -4.16
CA LYS A 68 -7.55 -7.93 -2.72
C LYS A 68 -8.37 -6.67 -2.47
N LEU A 69 -8.15 -5.62 -3.26
CA LEU A 69 -8.80 -4.32 -3.11
C LEU A 69 -10.12 -4.22 -3.86
N THR A 70 -10.28 -4.96 -4.96
CA THR A 70 -11.55 -5.06 -5.70
C THR A 70 -12.50 -6.12 -5.14
N SER A 71 -12.17 -6.75 -4.01
CA SER A 71 -13.06 -7.72 -3.37
C SER A 71 -14.36 -7.05 -2.90
N ALA A 72 -15.46 -7.81 -2.90
CA ALA A 72 -16.76 -7.33 -2.42
C ALA A 72 -16.70 -6.88 -0.95
N LEU A 73 -15.87 -7.54 -0.14
CA LEU A 73 -15.63 -7.19 1.26
C LEU A 73 -15.00 -5.80 1.38
N CYS A 74 -13.90 -5.54 0.67
CA CYS A 74 -13.24 -4.23 0.69
C CYS A 74 -14.19 -3.12 0.20
N THR A 75 -14.93 -3.38 -0.89
CA THR A 75 -15.88 -2.42 -1.45
C THR A 75 -16.99 -2.07 -0.44
N ASN A 76 -17.54 -3.07 0.25
CA ASN A 76 -18.58 -2.86 1.25
C ASN A 76 -18.05 -2.09 2.48
N ILE A 77 -16.83 -2.40 2.95
CA ILE A 77 -16.19 -1.67 4.04
C ILE A 77 -16.00 -0.20 3.65
N HIS A 78 -15.46 0.07 2.46
CA HIS A 78 -15.25 1.44 2.00
C HIS A 78 -16.56 2.22 1.87
N ASN A 79 -17.64 1.57 1.40
CA ASN A 79 -18.97 2.17 1.34
C ASN A 79 -19.55 2.49 2.72
N LEU A 80 -19.41 1.59 3.70
CA LEU A 80 -19.88 1.81 5.08
C LEU A 80 -19.19 3.00 5.76
N VAL A 81 -17.92 3.21 5.43
CA VAL A 81 -17.09 4.26 6.02
C VAL A 81 -17.28 5.60 5.30
N GLY A 82 -17.87 5.60 4.11
CA GLY A 82 -18.01 6.79 3.28
C GLY A 82 -16.74 7.15 2.50
N THR A 83 -15.79 6.22 2.38
CA THR A 83 -14.59 6.38 1.54
C THR A 83 -14.86 5.88 0.13
N LYS A 84 -14.50 6.65 -0.90
CA LYS A 84 -14.59 6.17 -2.29
C LYS A 84 -13.31 5.45 -2.68
N LEU A 85 -13.42 4.17 -3.04
CA LEU A 85 -12.32 3.42 -3.63
C LEU A 85 -12.39 3.54 -5.16
N SER A 86 -11.37 4.16 -5.75
CA SER A 86 -11.26 4.33 -7.21
C SER A 86 -10.09 3.49 -7.72
N SER A 87 -10.34 2.57 -8.64
CA SER A 87 -9.25 1.85 -9.30
C SER A 87 -8.58 2.75 -10.33
N SER A 88 -7.26 2.90 -10.23
CA SER A 88 -6.42 3.49 -11.27
C SER A 88 -6.63 2.74 -12.60
N THR A 89 -6.96 3.48 -13.65
CA THR A 89 -6.83 2.99 -15.04
C THR A 89 -5.41 3.26 -15.51
N ALA A 90 -4.84 2.38 -16.33
CA ALA A 90 -3.46 2.44 -16.86
C ALA A 90 -2.99 3.79 -17.46
N TYR A 91 -3.89 4.78 -17.60
CA TYR A 91 -3.68 6.09 -18.20
C TYR A 91 -3.64 7.29 -17.22
N PHE A 92 -3.62 7.10 -15.90
CA PHE A 92 -3.41 8.19 -14.93
C PHE A 92 -2.00 8.15 -14.27
N PRO A 93 -0.94 8.49 -15.02
CA PRO A 93 0.44 8.41 -14.54
C PRO A 93 0.80 9.43 -13.46
N GLN A 94 0.02 10.50 -13.24
CA GLN A 94 0.34 11.49 -12.21
C GLN A 94 0.07 10.99 -10.79
N THR A 95 -1.02 10.24 -10.58
CA THR A 95 -1.42 9.80 -9.24
C THR A 95 -0.73 8.50 -8.83
N ALA A 96 -0.59 7.57 -9.77
CA ALA A 96 0.27 6.39 -9.59
C ALA A 96 1.76 6.76 -9.63
N GLY A 97 2.14 7.83 -10.32
CA GLY A 97 3.54 8.20 -10.52
C GLY A 97 4.28 8.59 -9.24
N LEU A 98 3.62 9.27 -8.31
CA LEU A 98 4.25 9.62 -7.02
C LEU A 98 4.49 8.36 -6.18
N ALA A 99 3.47 7.53 -6.00
CA ALA A 99 3.61 6.25 -5.30
C ALA A 99 4.67 5.36 -5.97
N LYS A 100 4.63 5.22 -7.30
CA LYS A 100 5.58 4.42 -8.08
C LYS A 100 7.02 4.91 -7.98
N ARG A 101 7.26 6.23 -7.96
CA ARG A 101 8.61 6.79 -7.76
C ARG A 101 9.14 6.50 -6.36
N ILE A 102 8.29 6.67 -5.35
CA ILE A 102 8.66 6.34 -3.95
C ILE A 102 8.98 4.85 -3.83
N LEU A 103 8.18 4.02 -4.48
CA LEU A 103 8.34 2.58 -4.48
C LEU A 103 9.63 2.13 -5.19
N GLN A 104 9.95 2.72 -6.33
CA GLN A 104 11.22 2.49 -7.03
C GLN A 104 12.43 2.91 -6.19
N ASN A 105 12.32 4.02 -5.45
CA ASN A 105 13.37 4.45 -4.53
C ASN A 105 13.54 3.44 -3.39
N LEU A 106 12.44 2.92 -2.84
CA LEU A 106 12.47 1.88 -1.81
C LEU A 106 13.18 0.62 -2.32
N GLU A 107 12.80 0.09 -3.49
CA GLU A 107 13.45 -1.10 -4.08
C GLU A 107 14.95 -0.87 -4.33
N CYS A 108 15.32 0.33 -4.76
CA CYS A 108 16.72 0.70 -4.98
C CYS A 108 17.49 0.70 -3.65
N MET A 109 16.91 1.26 -2.59
CA MET A 109 17.48 1.26 -1.25
C MET A 109 17.62 -0.15 -0.69
N ASP A 110 16.61 -1.00 -0.85
CA ASP A 110 16.66 -2.39 -0.40
C ASP A 110 17.77 -3.17 -1.11
N ARG A 111 17.93 -2.98 -2.43
CA ARG A 111 19.04 -3.62 -3.18
C ARG A 111 20.40 -3.16 -2.68
N ILE A 112 20.57 -1.86 -2.42
CA ILE A 112 21.79 -1.29 -1.87
C ILE A 112 22.05 -1.92 -0.49
N PHE A 113 21.06 -1.89 0.39
CA PHE A 113 21.19 -2.38 1.76
C PHE A 113 21.56 -3.86 1.80
N CYS A 114 20.85 -4.70 1.03
CA CYS A 114 21.16 -6.12 0.91
C CYS A 114 22.52 -6.40 0.25
N ALA A 115 22.96 -5.57 -0.70
CA ALA A 115 24.28 -5.72 -1.32
C ALA A 115 25.43 -5.39 -0.34
N TYR A 116 25.22 -4.45 0.58
CA TYR A 116 26.20 -4.06 1.59
C TYR A 116 26.14 -4.89 2.88
N GLY A 117 25.15 -5.78 3.04
CA GLY A 117 25.06 -6.72 4.16
C GLY A 117 24.90 -6.05 5.54
N LEU A 118 24.30 -4.87 5.56
CA LEU A 118 23.81 -4.22 6.78
C LEU A 118 22.48 -4.84 7.23
#